data_AF-A0A0P9VFV3-F1
#
_entry.id   AF-A0A0P9VFV3-F1
#
_cell.length_a   1.000
_cell.length_b   1.000
_cell.length_c   1.000
_cell.angle_alpha   90.00
_cell.angle_beta   90.00
_cell.angle_gamma   90.00
#
_symmetry.space_group_name_H-M   'P 1'
#
loop_
_entity.id
_entity.type
_entity.pdbx_description
1 polymer ?
#
loop_
_entity_poly.entity_id
_entity_poly.type
_entity_poly.pdbx_seq_one_letter_code
_entity_poly.pdbx_strand_id
1 'polypeptide(L)'
;MSSLLSVVGSLRSARSRWRAIFCAGRTELLRGFTLMNRRNLLKASMALAAYGSVSASGLYAARALAAAADGEIEHFDFAELQAHAKKLAGKGYVSNKQVLPPVLADMTPLQFNAIRYDPNHSLWKDVHGQLDVHFFHVGMGFKTPVRMYSVDPQNKQAREVHFRHDLFNYESSGIDKNLVKGDLGFAGFKLFKAPEIAINDVVSFLGASYFRAVDSNKQYGLSARGLAIDSYAKRQEEFPDFTKFWFETPDKNATRFVVYALLDSPSATGAYRFDIDCQAGQVVMEIDAHINARTDIQQLGISPMTSMFSCGTHERRMCDTIHPQIHDSDRLSMWRGNGEWICRPLNNPAKPQFSAFADTDPKGFGLVQSDHEFSSYQDTVVWYSRRPSLWVEPITAWGEGEVSLLELPTTGETMDNIVVFWTPKTPVKAGDSMNYGYKLFWSPLPPVSTPLAQVHATRSGMGGFLEGWAPGEHYPKTWARRFAVDFNGGGLDRLPEGTVIEPIVTVTHGKVQDFNILVLPDIKGYRVTFDWVPDSDSVEPVEMRMFIRTGDRTLSETWMYQYFPPAPDRRKYP
;
A
#
# COMPACT_ATOMS: atom_id res chain seq x y z
N MET A 1 -5.96 44.84 -39.95
CA MET A 1 -5.54 46.26 -39.92
C MET A 1 -5.27 46.59 -38.45
N SER A 2 -4.08 46.96 -37.97
CA SER A 2 -2.71 47.07 -38.54
C SER A 2 -1.73 46.91 -37.34
N SER A 3 -0.54 46.29 -37.44
CA SER A 3 0.74 46.83 -37.99
C SER A 3 1.06 48.26 -37.52
N LEU A 4 2.26 48.64 -37.04
CA LEU A 4 3.60 48.02 -36.86
C LEU A 4 4.41 48.91 -35.82
N LEU A 5 5.74 48.96 -35.56
CA LEU A 5 7.02 48.45 -36.12
C LEU A 5 8.20 48.61 -35.08
N SER A 6 8.93 47.54 -34.69
CA SER A 6 10.38 47.60 -34.25
C SER A 6 10.74 48.38 -32.95
N VAL A 7 11.95 48.36 -32.35
CA VAL A 7 13.35 47.93 -32.67
C VAL A 7 13.96 47.28 -31.37
N VAL A 8 15.03 46.46 -31.29
CA VAL A 8 16.42 46.49 -31.83
C VAL A 8 17.01 45.06 -31.88
N GLY A 9 18.02 44.79 -32.73
CA GLY A 9 18.83 43.56 -32.66
C GLY A 9 20.30 43.77 -33.07
N SER A 10 21.23 43.01 -32.45
CA SER A 10 22.68 42.97 -32.70
C SER A 10 23.28 41.86 -31.79
N LEU A 11 24.30 41.05 -32.10
CA LEU A 11 25.06 40.79 -33.34
C LEU A 11 25.57 39.32 -33.30
N ARG A 12 25.99 38.74 -34.43
CA ARG A 12 26.63 37.40 -34.49
C ARG A 12 28.10 37.47 -34.84
N SER A 13 28.92 36.68 -34.16
CA SER A 13 30.15 36.09 -34.71
C SER A 13 30.45 34.74 -34.04
N ALA A 14 31.41 33.95 -34.49
CA ALA A 14 31.47 33.15 -35.73
C ALA A 14 32.87 32.49 -35.83
N ARG A 15 32.94 31.30 -36.47
CA ARG A 15 34.14 30.45 -36.70
C ARG A 15 34.52 29.51 -35.53
N SER A 16 35.27 28.42 -35.75
CA SER A 16 35.00 27.20 -36.56
C SER A 16 36.25 26.29 -36.64
N ARG A 17 36.06 24.98 -36.90
CA ARG A 17 37.10 23.93 -37.08
C ARG A 17 37.80 23.53 -35.75
N TRP A 18 38.35 22.33 -35.55
CA TRP A 18 38.85 21.28 -36.46
C TRP A 18 38.39 19.84 -36.09
N ARG A 19 38.77 18.84 -36.90
CA ARG A 19 38.60 17.39 -36.67
C ARG A 19 39.95 16.65 -36.78
N ALA A 20 40.14 15.65 -35.90
CA ALA A 20 40.90 14.37 -35.99
C ALA A 20 42.19 14.21 -36.87
N ILE A 21 43.14 13.41 -36.37
CA ILE A 21 44.04 12.52 -37.14
C ILE A 21 44.63 11.41 -36.24
N PHE A 22 45.34 10.42 -36.81
CA PHE A 22 45.60 9.06 -36.30
C PHE A 22 47.10 8.71 -36.13
N CYS A 23 47.40 7.45 -35.73
CA CYS A 23 48.70 6.72 -35.83
C CYS A 23 49.82 6.99 -34.79
N ALA A 24 50.86 6.15 -34.61
CA ALA A 24 51.02 4.66 -34.68
C ALA A 24 52.49 4.24 -34.30
N GLY A 25 52.71 2.97 -33.90
CA GLY A 25 54.06 2.35 -33.71
C GLY A 25 54.32 1.83 -32.27
N ARG A 26 54.72 0.59 -31.92
CA ARG A 26 55.00 -0.73 -32.56
C ARG A 26 56.49 -1.18 -32.59
N THR A 27 56.78 -2.34 -31.97
CA THR A 27 58.00 -3.21 -32.10
C THR A 27 59.32 -2.63 -31.51
N GLU A 28 60.35 -3.36 -31.02
CA GLU A 28 60.94 -4.71 -31.26
C GLU A 28 61.47 -5.35 -29.92
N LEU A 29 61.39 -6.68 -29.65
CA LEU A 29 62.38 -7.80 -29.87
C LEU A 29 63.73 -7.64 -29.07
N LEU A 30 64.41 -8.65 -28.45
CA LEU A 30 64.42 -10.13 -28.53
C LEU A 30 65.00 -10.85 -27.26
N ARG A 31 64.61 -12.13 -27.07
CA ARG A 31 65.31 -13.30 -26.45
C ARG A 31 66.07 -13.21 -25.10
N GLY A 32 65.67 -14.11 -24.19
CA GLY A 32 66.55 -14.76 -23.21
C GLY A 32 65.91 -16.07 -22.71
N PHE A 33 66.39 -17.24 -23.16
CA PHE A 33 65.81 -18.55 -22.82
C PHE A 33 66.87 -19.44 -22.16
N THR A 34 66.66 -19.81 -20.90
CA THR A 34 67.50 -20.76 -20.15
C THR A 34 66.61 -21.65 -19.28
N LEU A 35 67.00 -22.92 -19.13
CA LEU A 35 66.16 -23.93 -18.48
C LEU A 35 66.01 -23.67 -16.99
N MET A 36 64.79 -23.83 -16.46
CA MET A 36 64.57 -23.94 -15.01
C MET A 36 63.78 -25.21 -14.66
N ASN A 37 64.11 -25.77 -13.51
CA ASN A 37 64.01 -27.20 -13.26
C ASN A 37 62.60 -27.65 -12.80
N ARG A 38 62.14 -28.83 -13.26
CA ARG A 38 60.80 -29.40 -12.95
C ARG A 38 60.52 -29.67 -11.46
N ARG A 39 61.50 -29.46 -10.57
CA ARG A 39 61.38 -29.66 -9.11
C ARG A 39 61.02 -28.41 -8.29
N ASN A 40 61.04 -27.19 -8.87
CA ASN A 40 60.66 -25.98 -8.12
C ASN A 40 59.15 -25.66 -8.20
N LEU A 41 58.43 -26.19 -9.19
CA LEU A 41 57.00 -25.91 -9.41
C LEU A 41 56.08 -26.47 -8.30
N LEU A 42 56.58 -27.43 -7.50
CA LEU A 42 55.84 -28.10 -6.41
C LEU A 42 56.14 -27.54 -5.01
N LYS A 43 56.94 -26.47 -4.90
CA LYS A 43 57.18 -25.78 -3.60
C LYS A 43 56.54 -24.39 -3.51
N ALA A 44 56.07 -23.82 -4.62
CA ALA A 44 55.21 -22.64 -4.61
C ALA A 44 53.73 -22.97 -4.28
N SER A 45 53.34 -24.25 -4.37
CA SER A 45 51.95 -24.71 -4.33
C SER A 45 51.28 -24.65 -2.95
N MET A 46 52.04 -24.47 -1.87
CA MET A 46 51.54 -24.45 -0.48
C MET A 46 51.51 -23.06 0.16
N ALA A 47 51.80 -21.99 -0.60
CA ALA A 47 51.77 -20.60 -0.08
C ALA A 47 50.63 -19.74 -0.67
N LEU A 48 49.98 -20.16 -1.76
CA LEU A 48 48.85 -19.41 -2.36
C LEU A 48 47.46 -19.96 -2.00
N ALA A 49 47.37 -21.11 -1.33
CA ALA A 49 46.10 -21.71 -0.92
C ALA A 49 45.40 -20.97 0.24
N ALA A 50 46.05 -19.99 0.87
CA ALA A 50 45.53 -19.23 2.02
C ALA A 50 45.04 -17.81 1.68
N TYR A 51 45.13 -17.39 0.41
CA TYR A 51 44.73 -16.05 -0.06
C TYR A 51 43.87 -16.09 -1.35
N GLY A 52 43.29 -17.27 -1.66
CA GLY A 52 42.69 -17.57 -2.96
C GLY A 52 41.18 -17.79 -2.99
N SER A 53 40.43 -17.43 -1.94
CA SER A 53 38.97 -17.71 -1.87
C SER A 53 38.13 -16.64 -1.14
N VAL A 54 38.56 -15.38 -1.14
CA VAL A 54 37.66 -14.24 -0.87
C VAL A 54 37.29 -13.64 -2.21
N SER A 55 36.00 -13.70 -2.58
CA SER A 55 35.52 -12.96 -3.75
C SER A 55 35.66 -11.46 -3.49
N ALA A 56 36.09 -10.69 -4.49
CA ALA A 56 36.27 -9.24 -4.33
C ALA A 56 34.98 -8.55 -3.84
N SER A 57 33.81 -9.11 -4.18
CA SER A 57 32.48 -8.74 -3.70
C SER A 57 32.41 -8.51 -2.17
N GLY A 58 32.99 -9.41 -1.37
CA GLY A 58 32.92 -9.32 0.11
C GLY A 58 33.64 -8.09 0.69
N LEU A 59 34.74 -7.65 0.05
CA LEU A 59 35.49 -6.46 0.46
C LEU A 59 34.82 -5.14 0.04
N TYR A 60 33.85 -5.18 -0.87
CA TYR A 60 32.99 -4.03 -1.18
C TYR A 60 31.74 -4.00 -0.29
N ALA A 61 31.11 -5.13 0.01
CA ALA A 61 30.00 -5.22 0.96
C ALA A 61 30.41 -4.72 2.37
N ALA A 62 31.53 -5.22 2.90
CA ALA A 62 32.06 -4.79 4.21
C ALA A 62 32.53 -3.32 4.24
N ARG A 63 32.62 -2.63 3.09
CA ARG A 63 32.85 -1.18 3.00
C ARG A 63 31.57 -0.36 2.87
N ALA A 64 30.52 -0.89 2.25
CA ALA A 64 29.23 -0.21 2.14
C ALA A 64 28.59 0.06 3.52
N LEU A 65 28.80 -0.82 4.51
CA LEU A 65 28.37 -0.58 5.89
C LEU A 65 29.03 0.63 6.56
N ALA A 66 30.20 1.10 6.09
CA ALA A 66 31.06 2.01 6.85
C ALA A 66 30.88 3.51 6.55
N ALA A 67 30.02 3.88 5.59
CA ALA A 67 29.84 5.28 5.17
C ALA A 67 28.58 5.95 5.76
N ALA A 68 27.48 5.19 5.91
CA ALA A 68 26.22 5.69 6.45
C ALA A 68 26.03 5.32 7.94
N ALA A 69 26.30 4.05 8.30
CA ALA A 69 26.14 3.52 9.65
C ALA A 69 27.44 3.68 10.45
N ASP A 70 27.38 4.51 11.48
CA ASP A 70 28.51 4.94 12.31
C ASP A 70 28.50 4.35 13.74
N GLY A 71 27.43 3.64 14.12
CA GLY A 71 27.33 2.95 15.40
C GLY A 71 28.23 1.71 15.52
N GLU A 72 28.39 1.26 16.77
CA GLU A 72 29.14 0.05 17.11
C GLU A 72 28.56 -1.21 16.47
N ILE A 73 29.37 -2.27 16.37
CA ILE A 73 28.93 -3.57 15.87
C ILE A 73 28.10 -4.28 16.94
N GLU A 74 26.83 -4.55 16.64
CA GLU A 74 26.01 -5.53 17.37
C GLU A 74 25.80 -6.79 16.50
N HIS A 75 25.50 -7.93 17.14
CA HIS A 75 25.00 -9.10 16.43
C HIS A 75 23.51 -8.91 16.12
N PHE A 76 23.03 -9.45 15.00
CA PHE A 76 21.62 -9.43 14.65
C PHE A 76 21.15 -10.78 14.09
N ASP A 77 20.13 -11.35 14.73
CA ASP A 77 19.32 -12.43 14.18
C ASP A 77 17.83 -12.12 14.39
N PHE A 78 16.97 -12.49 13.44
CA PHE A 78 15.53 -12.35 13.58
C PHE A 78 14.96 -13.16 14.76
N ALA A 79 15.56 -14.31 15.09
CA ALA A 79 15.20 -15.08 16.28
C ALA A 79 15.51 -14.33 17.59
N GLU A 80 16.59 -13.53 17.62
CA GLU A 80 16.89 -12.66 18.75
C GLU A 80 15.92 -11.48 18.82
N LEU A 81 15.50 -10.92 17.69
CA LEU A 81 14.47 -9.88 17.63
C LEU A 81 13.09 -10.38 18.10
N GLN A 82 12.68 -11.59 17.71
CA GLN A 82 11.47 -12.27 18.21
C GLN A 82 11.53 -12.45 19.73
N ALA A 83 12.65 -12.96 20.25
CA ALA A 83 12.87 -13.11 21.69
C ALA A 83 12.89 -11.76 22.43
N HIS A 84 13.42 -10.70 21.80
CA HIS A 84 13.41 -9.34 22.33
C HIS A 84 11.99 -8.79 22.44
N ALA A 85 11.18 -8.87 21.37
CA ALA A 85 9.78 -8.43 21.39
C ALA A 85 8.98 -9.16 22.48
N LYS A 86 9.07 -10.49 22.55
CA LYS A 86 8.42 -11.28 23.61
C LYS A 86 8.88 -10.90 25.02
N LYS A 87 10.16 -10.57 25.20
CA LYS A 87 10.72 -10.06 26.47
C LYS A 87 10.30 -8.62 26.79
N LEU A 88 9.95 -7.81 25.80
CA LEU A 88 9.34 -6.49 26.01
C LEU A 88 7.89 -6.61 26.46
N ALA A 89 7.08 -7.51 25.88
CA ALA A 89 5.69 -7.73 26.30
C ALA A 89 5.55 -8.10 27.80
N GLY A 90 6.54 -8.80 28.38
CA GLY A 90 6.62 -9.10 29.82
C GLY A 90 6.96 -7.91 30.74
N LYS A 91 6.72 -6.66 30.31
CA LYS A 91 7.03 -5.42 31.06
C LYS A 91 5.89 -4.39 30.91
N GLY A 92 5.95 -3.31 31.69
CA GLY A 92 5.18 -2.10 31.39
C GLY A 92 5.71 -1.40 30.13
N TYR A 93 4.81 -0.82 29.33
CA TYR A 93 5.15 0.02 28.18
C TYR A 93 5.83 1.32 28.62
N VAL A 94 6.79 1.81 27.83
CA VAL A 94 7.47 3.08 28.04
C VAL A 94 7.50 3.84 26.72
N SER A 95 6.80 4.98 26.67
CA SER A 95 6.76 5.83 25.48
C SER A 95 8.13 6.43 25.15
N ASN A 96 8.61 6.20 23.93
CA ASN A 96 9.79 6.83 23.35
C ASN A 96 9.53 8.22 22.73
N LYS A 97 8.27 8.67 22.68
CA LYS A 97 7.85 9.94 22.04
C LYS A 97 8.57 11.14 22.67
N GLN A 98 9.28 11.90 21.83
CA GLN A 98 10.08 13.06 22.23
C GLN A 98 9.27 14.36 22.25
N VAL A 99 9.69 15.31 23.08
CA VAL A 99 9.29 16.72 22.97
C VAL A 99 10.23 17.39 21.98
N LEU A 100 9.81 17.51 20.71
CA LEU A 100 10.59 18.18 19.68
C LEU A 100 10.74 19.69 19.98
N PRO A 101 11.85 20.33 19.58
CA PRO A 101 11.97 21.79 19.55
C PRO A 101 10.78 22.43 18.79
N PRO A 102 10.25 23.60 19.24
CA PRO A 102 9.09 24.23 18.60
C PRO A 102 9.23 24.43 17.09
N VAL A 103 10.44 24.81 16.64
CA VAL A 103 10.77 24.98 15.22
C VAL A 103 10.56 23.72 14.36
N LEU A 104 10.54 22.52 14.96
CA LEU A 104 10.21 21.26 14.30
C LEU A 104 8.78 20.78 14.62
N ALA A 105 8.28 21.05 15.83
CA ALA A 105 6.94 20.67 16.26
C ALA A 105 5.83 21.43 15.51
N ASP A 106 6.06 22.71 15.23
CA ASP A 106 5.07 23.66 14.71
C ASP A 106 5.24 23.92 13.19
N MET A 107 6.01 23.09 12.49
CA MET A 107 6.20 23.20 11.04
C MET A 107 4.89 23.04 10.26
N THR A 108 4.76 23.76 9.15
CA THR A 108 3.71 23.47 8.16
C THR A 108 4.06 22.23 7.31
N PRO A 109 3.06 21.55 6.69
CA PRO A 109 3.31 20.45 5.76
C PRO A 109 4.25 20.81 4.61
N LEU A 110 4.23 22.08 4.15
CA LEU A 110 5.14 22.56 3.12
C LEU A 110 6.59 22.61 3.60
N GLN A 111 6.83 23.08 4.84
CA GLN A 111 8.18 23.14 5.42
C GLN A 111 8.72 21.75 5.72
N PHE A 112 7.90 20.86 6.29
CA PHE A 112 8.27 19.45 6.51
C PHE A 112 8.67 18.77 5.20
N ASN A 113 7.86 18.93 4.14
CA ASN A 113 8.18 18.41 2.82
C ASN A 113 9.40 19.09 2.16
N ALA A 114 9.75 20.32 2.56
CA ALA A 114 10.91 21.03 2.02
C ALA A 114 12.24 20.64 2.70
N ILE A 115 12.22 19.93 3.84
CA ILE A 115 13.40 19.26 4.39
C ILE A 115 13.66 18.00 3.54
N ARG A 116 14.88 17.88 2.99
CA ARG A 116 15.27 16.77 2.11
C ARG A 116 16.49 16.03 2.64
N TYR A 117 16.42 14.71 2.71
CA TYR A 117 17.58 13.85 2.99
C TYR A 117 18.60 13.95 1.85
N ASP A 118 19.88 14.09 2.16
CA ASP A 118 20.96 14.22 1.18
C ASP A 118 21.30 12.86 0.53
N PRO A 119 21.15 12.69 -0.80
CA PRO A 119 21.51 11.45 -1.50
C PRO A 119 22.99 11.07 -1.41
N ASN A 120 23.88 11.97 -0.97
CA ASN A 120 25.29 11.64 -0.75
C ASN A 120 25.53 10.83 0.54
N HIS A 121 24.50 10.68 1.37
CA HIS A 121 24.53 9.99 2.66
C HIS A 121 23.48 8.86 2.76
N SER A 122 22.87 8.45 1.65
CA SER A 122 21.85 7.39 1.63
C SER A 122 22.43 6.01 1.95
N LEU A 123 21.57 5.12 2.47
CA LEU A 123 21.98 3.90 3.17
C LEU A 123 22.80 2.93 2.31
N TRP A 124 22.50 2.84 1.01
CA TRP A 124 23.14 1.91 0.07
C TRP A 124 23.85 2.61 -1.08
N LYS A 125 24.07 3.92 -0.96
CA LYS A 125 24.85 4.76 -1.88
C LYS A 125 26.09 4.05 -2.44
N ASP A 126 26.93 3.49 -1.58
CA ASP A 126 28.22 2.86 -1.95
C ASP A 126 28.08 1.44 -2.53
N VAL A 127 26.88 0.83 -2.49
CA VAL A 127 26.55 -0.38 -3.27
C VAL A 127 26.47 -0.04 -4.77
N HIS A 128 26.10 1.21 -5.10
CA HIS A 128 25.85 1.71 -6.46
C HIS A 128 24.84 0.82 -7.22
N GLY A 129 23.79 0.36 -6.53
CA GLY A 129 22.90 -0.71 -6.96
C GLY A 129 21.57 -0.27 -7.59
N GLN A 130 20.58 -1.17 -7.59
CA GLN A 130 19.22 -0.92 -8.08
C GLN A 130 18.27 -0.29 -7.05
N LEU A 131 18.63 -0.31 -5.76
CA LEU A 131 17.83 0.20 -4.65
C LEU A 131 18.65 1.17 -3.80
N ASP A 132 17.98 2.12 -3.13
CA ASP A 132 18.59 2.96 -2.10
C ASP A 132 17.54 3.45 -1.08
N VAL A 133 17.96 3.78 0.15
CA VAL A 133 17.09 4.20 1.26
C VAL A 133 17.50 5.57 1.79
N HIS A 134 16.51 6.45 1.94
CA HIS A 134 16.62 7.75 2.61
C HIS A 134 15.75 7.73 3.87
N PHE A 135 16.11 8.49 4.90
CA PHE A 135 15.33 8.58 6.13
C PHE A 135 14.48 9.86 6.20
N PHE A 136 13.33 9.79 6.88
CA PHE A 136 12.50 10.96 7.15
C PHE A 136 12.97 11.69 8.41
N HIS A 137 12.97 13.02 8.36
CA HIS A 137 13.23 13.87 9.53
C HIS A 137 12.02 13.86 10.49
N VAL A 138 12.24 14.01 11.79
CA VAL A 138 11.14 14.22 12.76
C VAL A 138 10.53 15.62 12.65
N GLY A 139 9.24 15.77 12.96
CA GLY A 139 8.55 17.06 12.85
C GLY A 139 7.04 16.93 12.73
N MET A 140 6.32 18.05 12.88
CA MET A 140 4.86 18.07 12.97
C MET A 140 4.36 17.05 14.02
N GLY A 141 3.56 16.05 13.61
CA GLY A 141 3.09 14.95 14.45
C GLY A 141 4.08 13.79 14.61
N PHE A 142 5.13 13.70 13.77
CA PHE A 142 6.14 12.64 13.82
C PHE A 142 7.14 12.90 14.95
N LYS A 143 6.67 12.63 16.19
CA LYS A 143 7.39 12.82 17.46
C LYS A 143 7.91 11.52 18.06
N THR A 144 7.59 10.37 17.46
CA THR A 144 8.19 9.06 17.79
C THR A 144 9.54 8.94 17.07
N PRO A 145 10.67 8.80 17.77
CA PRO A 145 11.96 8.53 17.14
C PRO A 145 12.07 7.04 16.77
N VAL A 146 12.46 6.78 15.53
CA VAL A 146 12.73 5.46 14.96
C VAL A 146 14.24 5.30 14.78
N ARG A 147 14.79 4.16 15.19
CA ARG A 147 16.22 3.81 15.01
C ARG A 147 16.43 2.95 13.77
N MET A 148 17.54 3.18 13.06
CA MET A 148 17.83 2.55 11.77
C MET A 148 19.18 1.84 11.84
N TYR A 149 19.24 0.58 11.40
CA TYR A 149 20.45 -0.23 11.45
C TYR A 149 20.77 -0.84 10.10
N SER A 150 22.00 -0.67 9.61
CA SER A 150 22.48 -1.43 8.44
C SER A 150 22.96 -2.81 8.89
N VAL A 151 22.60 -3.87 8.15
CA VAL A 151 23.00 -5.26 8.42
C VAL A 151 23.82 -5.81 7.25
N ASP A 152 24.91 -6.50 7.59
CA ASP A 152 25.64 -7.38 6.70
C ASP A 152 25.08 -8.82 6.82
N PRO A 153 24.36 -9.34 5.81
CA PRO A 153 23.73 -10.65 5.88
C PRO A 153 24.75 -11.81 5.84
N GLN A 154 26.02 -11.57 5.49
CA GLN A 154 27.04 -12.63 5.40
C GLN A 154 27.63 -13.01 6.76
N ASN A 155 27.70 -12.05 7.68
CA ASN A 155 28.29 -12.24 9.03
C ASN A 155 27.33 -11.90 10.17
N LYS A 156 26.08 -11.47 9.87
CA LYS A 156 25.04 -11.12 10.85
C LYS A 156 25.49 -10.02 11.83
N GLN A 157 26.19 -9.01 11.32
CA GLN A 157 26.56 -7.80 12.06
C GLN A 157 25.65 -6.65 11.66
N ALA A 158 25.13 -5.94 12.65
CA ALA A 158 24.41 -4.70 12.48
C ALA A 158 25.22 -3.51 13.00
N ARG A 159 24.98 -2.33 12.43
CA ARG A 159 25.46 -1.03 12.91
C ARG A 159 24.33 -0.02 12.87
N GLU A 160 24.17 0.78 13.92
CA GLU A 160 23.23 1.89 13.93
C GLU A 160 23.67 3.02 12.96
N VAL A 161 22.71 3.61 12.26
CA VAL A 161 22.85 4.93 11.64
C VAL A 161 22.36 5.95 12.67
N HIS A 162 23.26 6.78 13.21
CA HIS A 162 22.85 7.85 14.11
C HIS A 162 22.14 8.98 13.34
N PHE A 163 21.16 9.62 13.98
CA PHE A 163 20.65 10.89 13.50
C PHE A 163 21.74 11.97 13.60
N ARG A 164 22.00 12.64 12.49
CA ARG A 164 22.87 13.81 12.40
C ARG A 164 22.19 14.83 11.48
N HIS A 165 22.23 16.11 11.83
CA HIS A 165 21.51 17.15 11.06
C HIS A 165 22.12 17.39 9.67
N ASP A 166 23.36 16.98 9.42
CA ASP A 166 24.05 17.11 8.13
C ASP A 166 23.57 16.09 7.08
N LEU A 167 22.83 15.06 7.50
CA LEU A 167 22.08 14.16 6.62
C LEU A 167 20.94 14.86 5.85
N PHE A 168 20.62 16.12 6.20
CA PHE A 168 19.45 16.83 5.67
C PHE A 168 19.79 18.25 5.17
N ASN A 169 19.21 18.60 4.01
CA ASN A 169 19.13 19.96 3.54
C ASN A 169 17.83 20.62 4.05
N TYR A 170 17.96 21.79 4.68
CA TYR A 170 16.86 22.62 5.22
C TYR A 170 16.65 23.93 4.44
N GLU A 171 17.48 24.25 3.44
CA GLU A 171 17.55 25.57 2.78
C GLU A 171 16.19 25.99 2.18
N SER A 172 15.45 25.06 1.58
CA SER A 172 14.11 25.31 1.03
C SER A 172 12.99 25.34 2.07
N SER A 173 13.24 24.95 3.33
CA SER A 173 12.24 24.85 4.40
C SER A 173 12.12 26.12 5.26
N GLY A 174 13.10 27.03 5.18
CA GLY A 174 13.20 28.20 6.06
C GLY A 174 13.53 27.87 7.53
N ILE A 175 13.84 26.61 7.85
CA ILE A 175 14.23 26.16 9.18
C ILE A 175 15.73 26.42 9.39
N ASP A 176 16.09 27.16 10.45
CA ASP A 176 17.49 27.28 10.86
C ASP A 176 17.98 25.96 11.47
N LYS A 177 18.84 25.26 10.73
CA LYS A 177 19.48 24.01 11.18
C LYS A 177 20.24 24.14 12.50
N ASN A 178 20.70 25.34 12.88
CA ASN A 178 21.38 25.56 14.16
C ASN A 178 20.44 25.44 15.38
N LEU A 179 19.12 25.42 15.16
CA LEU A 179 18.10 25.14 16.18
C LEU A 179 17.77 23.64 16.30
N VAL A 180 18.23 22.81 15.35
CA VAL A 180 18.11 21.34 15.39
C VAL A 180 19.29 20.78 16.17
N LYS A 181 19.03 20.30 17.41
CA LYS A 181 20.08 19.84 18.34
C LYS A 181 19.67 18.56 19.06
N GLY A 182 20.68 17.72 19.35
CA GLY A 182 20.51 16.42 20.03
C GLY A 182 20.21 15.27 19.07
N ASP A 183 20.15 14.05 19.62
CA ASP A 183 19.74 12.86 18.89
C ASP A 183 18.20 12.80 18.83
N LEU A 184 17.67 13.16 17.66
CA LEU A 184 16.24 13.18 17.39
C LEU A 184 15.72 11.85 16.79
N GLY A 185 16.61 10.91 16.46
CA GLY A 185 16.28 9.76 15.61
C GLY A 185 15.70 10.17 14.24
N PHE A 186 15.04 9.21 13.58
CA PHE A 186 14.33 9.45 12.32
C PHE A 186 12.82 9.26 12.52
N ALA A 187 11.99 9.80 11.63
CA ALA A 187 10.54 9.57 11.66
C ALA A 187 10.10 8.26 10.97
N GLY A 188 10.99 7.66 10.19
CA GLY A 188 10.69 6.58 9.25
C GLY A 188 11.70 6.54 8.11
N PHE A 189 11.43 5.74 7.08
CA PHE A 189 12.29 5.61 5.90
C PHE A 189 11.48 5.55 4.60
N LYS A 190 12.14 5.83 3.49
CA LYS A 190 11.62 5.57 2.16
C LYS A 190 12.68 5.01 1.21
N LEU A 191 12.22 4.16 0.32
CA LEU A 191 13.01 3.38 -0.64
C LEU A 191 12.83 3.94 -2.05
N PHE A 192 13.93 4.10 -2.76
CA PHE A 192 13.95 4.39 -4.18
C PHE A 192 14.40 3.18 -4.98
N LYS A 193 13.98 3.10 -6.24
CA LYS A 193 14.42 2.08 -7.20
C LYS A 193 14.89 2.71 -8.50
N ALA A 194 15.98 2.18 -9.05
CA ALA A 194 16.53 2.61 -10.33
C ALA A 194 15.50 2.46 -11.47
N PRO A 195 15.45 3.41 -12.43
CA PRO A 195 16.39 4.52 -12.63
C PRO A 195 16.10 5.79 -11.81
N GLU A 196 15.08 5.83 -10.96
CA GLU A 196 14.57 7.07 -10.32
C GLU A 196 15.06 7.26 -8.87
N ILE A 197 16.30 6.83 -8.59
CA ILE A 197 16.98 7.04 -7.29
C ILE A 197 16.98 8.53 -6.92
N ALA A 198 16.58 8.84 -5.68
CA ALA A 198 16.37 10.18 -5.13
C ALA A 198 15.33 11.07 -5.87
N ILE A 199 14.59 10.54 -6.85
CA ILE A 199 13.53 11.28 -7.58
C ILE A 199 12.15 10.84 -7.09
N ASN A 200 11.77 9.58 -7.34
CA ASN A 200 10.48 9.01 -6.97
C ASN A 200 10.70 7.79 -6.07
N ASP A 201 10.25 7.86 -4.81
CA ASP A 201 10.22 6.69 -3.94
C ASP A 201 9.07 5.74 -4.29
N VAL A 202 9.30 4.45 -4.03
CA VAL A 202 8.39 3.35 -4.37
C VAL A 202 7.83 2.63 -3.15
N VAL A 203 8.44 2.80 -1.98
CA VAL A 203 7.96 2.31 -0.68
C VAL A 203 8.29 3.36 0.39
N SER A 204 7.37 3.59 1.32
CA SER A 204 7.50 4.54 2.43
C SER A 204 6.93 3.96 3.72
N PHE A 205 7.71 4.02 4.81
CA PHE A 205 7.31 3.65 6.17
C PHE A 205 7.42 4.90 7.05
N LEU A 206 6.29 5.43 7.53
CA LEU A 206 6.25 6.73 8.21
C LEU A 206 5.01 6.87 9.11
N GLY A 207 5.23 7.09 10.42
CA GLY A 207 4.18 7.34 11.41
C GLY A 207 3.53 6.07 11.97
N ALA A 208 3.53 5.94 13.31
CA ALA A 208 3.10 4.73 14.01
C ALA A 208 3.70 3.46 13.36
N SER A 209 2.88 2.55 12.84
CA SER A 209 3.31 1.37 12.08
C SER A 209 2.82 1.38 10.63
N TYR A 210 2.49 2.55 10.07
CA TYR A 210 1.99 2.70 8.71
C TYR A 210 3.09 2.54 7.64
N PHE A 211 2.72 1.96 6.50
CA PHE A 211 3.52 1.94 5.30
C PHE A 211 2.67 1.98 4.02
N ARG A 212 3.26 2.50 2.94
CA ARG A 212 2.66 2.60 1.59
C ARG A 212 3.68 2.12 0.54
N ALA A 213 3.20 1.60 -0.58
CA ALA A 213 4.00 1.40 -1.78
C ALA A 213 3.21 1.80 -3.04
N VAL A 214 3.92 1.93 -4.17
CA VAL A 214 3.33 2.25 -5.48
C VAL A 214 3.35 1.04 -6.41
N ASP A 215 2.53 1.10 -7.45
CA ASP A 215 2.52 0.15 -8.58
C ASP A 215 3.24 0.73 -9.82
N SER A 216 2.97 0.16 -11.00
CA SER A 216 3.43 0.68 -12.30
C SER A 216 3.06 2.14 -12.58
N ASN A 217 2.01 2.67 -11.94
CA ASN A 217 1.48 4.02 -12.17
C ASN A 217 2.18 5.08 -11.29
N LYS A 218 3.02 4.65 -10.34
CA LYS A 218 3.91 5.48 -9.50
C LYS A 218 3.19 6.52 -8.63
N GLN A 219 1.94 6.26 -8.26
CA GLN A 219 1.14 7.14 -7.40
C GLN A 219 0.89 6.44 -6.07
N TYR A 220 1.08 7.13 -4.95
CA TYR A 220 0.62 6.62 -3.65
C TYR A 220 -0.90 6.82 -3.52
N GLY A 221 -1.56 5.80 -2.98
CA GLY A 221 -2.94 5.87 -2.51
C GLY A 221 -3.01 5.41 -1.05
N LEU A 222 -3.78 4.36 -0.81
CA LEU A 222 -4.00 3.71 0.49
C LEU A 222 -2.72 3.29 1.25
N SER A 223 -2.88 2.95 2.53
CA SER A 223 -1.86 2.43 3.44
C SER A 223 -2.12 0.98 3.86
N ALA A 224 -1.04 0.32 4.29
CA ALA A 224 -1.08 -0.78 5.25
C ALA A 224 -0.55 -0.29 6.61
N ARG A 225 -0.77 -1.08 7.67
CA ARG A 225 -0.11 -0.91 8.98
C ARG A 225 0.46 -2.25 9.45
N GLY A 226 1.40 -2.21 10.40
CA GLY A 226 1.93 -3.42 11.04
C GLY A 226 0.89 -4.14 11.89
N LEU A 227 0.05 -3.38 12.61
CA LEU A 227 -0.98 -3.90 13.51
C LEU A 227 -2.08 -2.85 13.74
N ALA A 228 -3.31 -3.28 13.97
CA ALA A 228 -4.40 -2.43 14.46
C ALA A 228 -4.93 -2.98 15.80
N ILE A 229 -5.30 -2.10 16.73
CA ILE A 229 -5.76 -2.47 18.08
C ILE A 229 -6.96 -1.60 18.45
N ASP A 230 -8.08 -2.24 18.79
CA ASP A 230 -9.30 -1.63 19.32
C ASP A 230 -9.96 -0.56 18.39
N SER A 231 -9.68 -0.57 17.07
CA SER A 231 -10.20 0.37 16.07
C SER A 231 -11.73 0.52 16.00
N TYR A 232 -12.48 -0.53 16.38
CA TYR A 232 -13.93 -0.49 16.60
C TYR A 232 -14.31 -1.22 17.91
N ALA A 233 -13.58 -0.94 18.99
CA ALA A 233 -13.84 -1.48 20.32
C ALA A 233 -14.65 -0.52 21.22
N LYS A 234 -14.84 -0.89 22.49
CA LYS A 234 -15.42 -0.01 23.54
C LYS A 234 -14.38 0.91 24.18
N ARG A 235 -13.23 1.09 23.52
CA ARG A 235 -12.05 1.83 23.98
C ARG A 235 -11.57 2.72 22.82
N GLN A 236 -10.62 3.62 23.11
CA GLN A 236 -9.97 4.40 22.07
C GLN A 236 -9.01 3.50 21.27
N GLU A 237 -8.99 3.65 19.93
CA GLU A 237 -8.04 2.97 19.05
C GLU A 237 -6.59 3.20 19.52
N GLU A 238 -5.82 2.12 19.62
CA GLU A 238 -4.40 2.16 19.90
C GLU A 238 -3.62 2.01 18.58
N PHE A 239 -2.62 2.87 18.40
CA PHE A 239 -1.75 2.91 17.22
C PHE A 239 -0.34 2.47 17.61
N PRO A 240 0.06 1.21 17.35
CA PRO A 240 1.41 0.74 17.62
C PRO A 240 2.46 1.43 16.75
N ASP A 241 3.59 1.79 17.36
CA ASP A 241 4.72 2.44 16.69
C ASP A 241 5.75 1.38 16.24
N PHE A 242 6.26 1.47 14.99
CA PHE A 242 7.52 0.82 14.61
C PHE A 242 8.67 1.66 15.16
N THR A 243 9.47 1.09 16.06
CA THR A 243 10.49 1.82 16.86
C THR A 243 11.92 1.59 16.38
N LYS A 244 12.18 0.48 15.69
CA LYS A 244 13.49 0.13 15.11
C LYS A 244 13.33 -0.60 13.78
N PHE A 245 14.21 -0.33 12.82
CA PHE A 245 14.36 -1.11 11.58
C PHE A 245 15.81 -1.57 11.35
N TRP A 246 15.99 -2.83 10.93
CA TRP A 246 17.28 -3.40 10.53
C TRP A 246 17.21 -3.82 9.05
N PHE A 247 18.08 -3.25 8.23
CA PHE A 247 18.07 -3.39 6.77
C PHE A 247 19.20 -4.32 6.30
N GLU A 248 18.88 -5.46 5.69
CA GLU A 248 19.91 -6.28 5.03
C GLU A 248 20.42 -5.54 3.78
N THR A 249 21.73 -5.37 3.70
CA THR A 249 22.38 -4.71 2.54
C THR A 249 22.19 -5.59 1.29
N PRO A 250 21.46 -5.12 0.25
CA PRO A 250 21.13 -5.94 -0.90
C PRO A 250 22.30 -6.10 -1.86
N ASP A 251 22.29 -7.19 -2.63
CA ASP A 251 23.18 -7.36 -3.77
C ASP A 251 22.97 -6.22 -4.79
N LYS A 252 24.06 -5.78 -5.42
CA LYS A 252 24.06 -4.62 -6.34
C LYS A 252 22.97 -4.63 -7.42
N ASN A 253 22.62 -5.81 -7.93
CA ASN A 253 21.64 -5.97 -9.00
C ASN A 253 20.24 -6.37 -8.51
N ALA A 254 20.03 -6.52 -7.20
CA ALA A 254 18.78 -6.97 -6.63
C ALA A 254 17.73 -5.85 -6.57
N THR A 255 16.50 -6.15 -6.99
CA THR A 255 15.31 -5.32 -6.77
C THR A 255 14.51 -5.74 -5.53
N ARG A 256 15.02 -6.74 -4.80
CA ARG A 256 14.44 -7.33 -3.59
C ARG A 256 15.41 -7.18 -2.42
N PHE A 257 14.89 -6.86 -1.23
CA PHE A 257 15.66 -6.69 0.00
C PHE A 257 14.84 -7.12 1.22
N VAL A 258 15.52 -7.33 2.35
CA VAL A 258 14.90 -7.66 3.62
C VAL A 258 15.05 -6.50 4.59
N VAL A 259 13.97 -6.15 5.28
CA VAL A 259 14.00 -5.23 6.43
C VAL A 259 13.20 -5.83 7.59
N TYR A 260 13.81 -5.86 8.78
CA TYR A 260 13.18 -6.30 10.00
C TYR A 260 12.69 -5.09 10.81
N ALA A 261 11.59 -5.24 11.55
CA ALA A 261 11.04 -4.16 12.37
C ALA A 261 10.69 -4.60 13.80
N LEU A 262 10.92 -3.72 14.77
CA LEU A 262 10.40 -3.83 16.12
C LEU A 262 9.17 -2.94 16.28
N LEU A 263 8.03 -3.54 16.60
CA LEU A 263 6.79 -2.87 16.97
C LEU A 263 6.64 -2.85 18.50
N ASP A 264 6.28 -1.70 19.07
CA ASP A 264 5.99 -1.55 20.50
C ASP A 264 4.77 -0.63 20.72
N SER A 265 3.92 -0.98 21.69
CA SER A 265 2.71 -0.24 22.05
C SER A 265 2.26 -0.49 23.50
N PRO A 266 1.30 0.30 24.02
CA PRO A 266 0.73 0.10 25.35
C PRO A 266 0.08 -1.28 25.59
N SER A 267 -0.41 -1.95 24.56
CA SER A 267 -1.09 -3.26 24.66
C SER A 267 -0.36 -4.42 23.97
N ALA A 268 0.60 -4.16 23.08
CA ALA A 268 1.30 -5.19 22.30
C ALA A 268 2.79 -4.89 22.04
N THR A 269 3.49 -5.88 21.52
CA THR A 269 4.81 -5.77 20.87
C THR A 269 4.86 -6.70 19.67
N GLY A 270 5.78 -6.51 18.73
CA GLY A 270 6.01 -7.49 17.68
C GLY A 270 7.37 -7.41 17.01
N ALA A 271 7.81 -8.55 16.47
CA ALA A 271 8.97 -8.68 15.60
C ALA A 271 8.48 -9.04 14.20
N TYR A 272 8.85 -8.23 13.21
CA TYR A 272 8.43 -8.39 11.82
C TYR A 272 9.65 -8.62 10.93
N ARG A 273 9.55 -9.55 9.98
CA ARG A 273 10.41 -9.61 8.79
C ARG A 273 9.59 -9.19 7.59
N PHE A 274 10.00 -8.14 6.89
CA PHE A 274 9.50 -7.76 5.58
C PHE A 274 10.54 -8.15 4.52
N ASP A 275 10.11 -8.86 3.49
CA ASP A 275 10.92 -9.26 2.35
C ASP A 275 10.27 -8.69 1.09
N ILE A 276 10.83 -7.60 0.61
CA ILE A 276 10.18 -6.62 -0.27
C ILE A 276 10.81 -6.69 -1.65
N ASP A 277 10.04 -7.15 -2.64
CA ASP A 277 10.41 -7.23 -4.05
C ASP A 277 9.77 -6.09 -4.85
N CYS A 278 10.58 -5.10 -5.20
CA CYS A 278 10.16 -3.94 -5.99
C CYS A 278 10.26 -4.28 -7.49
N GLN A 279 9.28 -5.01 -8.00
CA GLN A 279 9.23 -5.48 -9.40
C GLN A 279 9.06 -4.33 -10.42
N ALA A 280 8.87 -4.68 -11.70
CA ALA A 280 8.71 -3.68 -12.75
C ALA A 280 7.31 -3.03 -12.79
N GLY A 281 6.26 -3.73 -12.33
CA GLY A 281 4.87 -3.25 -12.37
C GLY A 281 4.10 -3.27 -11.04
N GLN A 282 4.73 -3.74 -9.96
CA GLN A 282 4.13 -3.87 -8.63
C GLN A 282 5.23 -3.89 -7.56
N VAL A 283 4.87 -3.70 -6.29
CA VAL A 283 5.70 -4.08 -5.14
C VAL A 283 5.04 -5.25 -4.42
N VAL A 284 5.79 -6.33 -4.16
CA VAL A 284 5.33 -7.47 -3.37
C VAL A 284 6.10 -7.49 -2.06
N MET A 285 5.40 -7.62 -0.93
CA MET A 285 6.00 -7.72 0.40
C MET A 285 5.58 -9.03 1.05
N GLU A 286 6.51 -9.95 1.27
CA GLU A 286 6.28 -11.14 2.10
C GLU A 286 6.61 -10.79 3.56
N ILE A 287 5.68 -11.05 4.47
CA ILE A 287 5.70 -10.59 5.85
C ILE A 287 5.55 -11.78 6.79
N ASP A 288 6.47 -11.92 7.73
CA ASP A 288 6.37 -12.81 8.89
C ASP A 288 6.27 -11.97 10.17
N ALA A 289 5.10 -11.96 10.80
CA ALA A 289 4.77 -11.12 11.95
C ALA A 289 4.59 -11.94 13.23
N HIS A 290 5.46 -11.73 14.22
CA HIS A 290 5.40 -12.36 15.54
C HIS A 290 4.94 -11.35 16.58
N ILE A 291 3.67 -11.44 16.99
CA ILE A 291 2.99 -10.47 17.86
C ILE A 291 2.87 -11.05 19.26
N ASN A 292 3.12 -10.23 20.29
CA ASN A 292 3.02 -10.63 21.69
C ASN A 292 2.18 -9.62 22.48
N ALA A 293 1.15 -10.09 23.17
CA ALA A 293 0.23 -9.26 23.93
C ALA A 293 0.82 -8.86 25.30
N ARG A 294 0.91 -7.56 25.55
CA ARG A 294 1.31 -6.96 26.84
C ARG A 294 0.13 -6.91 27.81
N THR A 295 -1.09 -6.70 27.28
CA THR A 295 -2.35 -6.68 28.01
C THR A 295 -3.43 -7.46 27.25
N ASP A 296 -4.59 -7.66 27.85
CA ASP A 296 -5.79 -8.08 27.12
C ASP A 296 -6.14 -7.04 26.03
N ILE A 297 -6.47 -7.52 24.83
CA ILE A 297 -6.88 -6.70 23.66
C ILE A 297 -8.30 -7.11 23.26
N GLN A 298 -9.20 -6.14 23.03
CA GLN A 298 -10.58 -6.44 22.68
C GLN A 298 -10.73 -6.79 21.20
N GLN A 299 -10.01 -6.09 20.32
CA GLN A 299 -9.98 -6.33 18.88
C GLN A 299 -8.55 -6.19 18.36
N LEU A 300 -8.02 -7.26 17.76
CA LEU A 300 -6.70 -7.27 17.12
C LEU A 300 -6.89 -7.36 15.60
N GLY A 301 -6.40 -6.38 14.85
CA GLY A 301 -6.46 -6.35 13.40
C GLY A 301 -5.13 -6.75 12.76
N ILE A 302 -5.12 -7.89 12.07
CA ILE A 302 -4.00 -8.44 11.30
C ILE A 302 -4.06 -7.97 9.85
N SER A 303 -2.89 -7.71 9.24
CA SER A 303 -2.75 -7.12 7.91
C SER A 303 -3.67 -5.90 7.66
N PRO A 304 -3.71 -4.91 8.57
CA PRO A 304 -4.62 -3.78 8.44
C PRO A 304 -4.28 -2.91 7.23
N MET A 305 -5.31 -2.60 6.45
CA MET A 305 -5.33 -1.67 5.33
C MET A 305 -6.11 -0.42 5.72
N THR A 306 -5.78 0.73 5.15
CA THR A 306 -6.43 2.01 5.44
C THR A 306 -6.46 2.86 4.16
N SER A 307 -7.66 3.19 3.67
CA SER A 307 -7.91 3.81 2.36
C SER A 307 -8.95 4.92 2.48
N MET A 308 -9.26 5.57 1.35
CA MET A 308 -10.13 6.73 1.26
C MET A 308 -11.25 6.49 0.24
N PHE A 309 -12.50 6.75 0.64
CA PHE A 309 -13.65 6.79 -0.27
C PHE A 309 -14.57 7.95 0.10
N SER A 310 -14.65 8.96 -0.78
CA SER A 310 -15.58 10.09 -0.64
C SER A 310 -16.89 9.84 -1.38
N CYS A 311 -16.79 9.46 -2.66
CA CYS A 311 -17.93 9.26 -3.53
C CYS A 311 -17.55 8.50 -4.81
N GLY A 312 -18.48 7.73 -5.38
CA GLY A 312 -18.23 6.88 -6.54
C GLY A 312 -19.47 6.56 -7.38
N THR A 313 -19.33 5.66 -8.36
CA THR A 313 -20.38 5.33 -9.36
C THR A 313 -21.77 4.99 -8.80
N HIS A 314 -21.86 4.45 -7.59
CA HIS A 314 -23.11 4.06 -6.92
C HIS A 314 -23.78 5.20 -6.13
N GLU A 315 -23.01 6.22 -5.72
CA GLU A 315 -23.43 7.34 -4.86
C GLU A 315 -23.21 8.71 -5.53
N ARG A 316 -23.40 8.80 -6.85
CA ARG A 316 -23.13 9.99 -7.70
C ARG A 316 -23.64 11.36 -7.20
N ARG A 317 -24.63 11.40 -6.32
CA ARG A 317 -25.14 12.65 -5.71
C ARG A 317 -24.29 13.16 -4.53
N MET A 318 -23.32 12.37 -4.05
CA MET A 318 -22.35 12.76 -3.03
C MET A 318 -21.13 13.46 -3.62
N CYS A 319 -20.86 13.29 -4.93
CA CYS A 319 -19.80 13.98 -5.65
C CYS A 319 -20.22 15.42 -6.04
N ASP A 320 -20.37 16.32 -5.06
CA ASP A 320 -20.63 17.75 -5.33
C ASP A 320 -19.32 18.50 -5.69
N THR A 321 -18.63 18.03 -6.73
CA THR A 321 -17.36 18.58 -7.23
C THR A 321 -17.27 18.47 -8.76
N ILE A 322 -16.20 18.99 -9.36
CA ILE A 322 -15.90 18.78 -10.80
C ILE A 322 -15.40 17.36 -11.12
N HIS A 323 -15.07 16.56 -10.10
CA HIS A 323 -14.54 15.20 -10.25
C HIS A 323 -15.70 14.18 -10.14
N PRO A 324 -15.91 13.29 -11.15
CA PRO A 324 -17.04 12.36 -11.13
C PRO A 324 -16.94 11.25 -10.09
N GLN A 325 -15.74 11.00 -9.56
CA GLN A 325 -15.43 10.06 -8.46
C GLN A 325 -14.22 10.59 -7.67
N ILE A 326 -14.18 10.34 -6.36
CA ILE A 326 -13.07 10.69 -5.46
C ILE A 326 -12.89 9.54 -4.47
N HIS A 327 -11.88 8.69 -4.71
CA HIS A 327 -11.51 7.56 -3.86
C HIS A 327 -10.14 6.95 -4.24
N ASP A 328 -9.57 6.21 -3.30
CA ASP A 328 -8.34 5.42 -3.41
C ASP A 328 -8.61 3.94 -3.68
N SER A 329 -9.85 3.50 -3.48
CA SER A 329 -10.35 2.14 -3.72
C SER A 329 -11.87 2.22 -3.84
N ASP A 330 -12.49 1.50 -4.76
CA ASP A 330 -13.96 1.48 -4.89
C ASP A 330 -14.63 0.30 -4.14
N ARG A 331 -13.85 -0.72 -3.75
CA ARG A 331 -14.37 -1.95 -3.13
C ARG A 331 -13.39 -2.61 -2.15
N LEU A 332 -13.96 -3.34 -1.20
CA LEU A 332 -13.34 -4.51 -0.58
C LEU A 332 -13.64 -5.74 -1.45
N SER A 333 -12.61 -6.44 -1.92
CA SER A 333 -12.73 -7.76 -2.55
C SER A 333 -12.22 -8.84 -1.61
N MET A 334 -12.86 -10.02 -1.61
CA MET A 334 -12.51 -11.14 -0.75
C MET A 334 -12.57 -12.46 -1.51
N TRP A 335 -11.57 -13.32 -1.33
CA TRP A 335 -11.59 -14.74 -1.71
C TRP A 335 -11.59 -15.58 -0.44
N ARG A 336 -12.75 -16.10 -0.09
CA ARG A 336 -13.00 -16.76 1.19
C ARG A 336 -12.40 -18.16 1.26
N GLY A 337 -12.18 -18.66 2.47
CA GLY A 337 -11.68 -20.02 2.72
C GLY A 337 -12.56 -21.08 2.05
N ASN A 338 -13.89 -20.92 2.13
CA ASN A 338 -14.87 -21.76 1.43
C ASN A 338 -14.81 -21.68 -0.11
N GLY A 339 -14.04 -20.75 -0.69
CA GLY A 339 -13.88 -20.53 -2.13
C GLY A 339 -14.83 -19.51 -2.77
N GLU A 340 -15.76 -18.93 -2.01
CA GLU A 340 -16.61 -17.83 -2.46
C GLU A 340 -15.76 -16.58 -2.77
N TRP A 341 -16.05 -15.93 -3.89
CA TRP A 341 -15.54 -14.59 -4.20
C TRP A 341 -16.62 -13.55 -3.90
N ILE A 342 -16.23 -12.47 -3.23
CA ILE A 342 -17.13 -11.37 -2.85
C ILE A 342 -16.54 -10.04 -3.32
N CYS A 343 -17.42 -9.17 -3.83
CA CYS A 343 -17.18 -7.75 -4.03
C CYS A 343 -18.13 -6.96 -3.12
N ARG A 344 -17.57 -6.19 -2.19
CA ARG A 344 -18.27 -5.20 -1.36
C ARG A 344 -17.84 -3.81 -1.80
N PRO A 345 -18.61 -3.10 -2.66
CA PRO A 345 -18.36 -1.69 -2.93
C PRO A 345 -18.35 -0.91 -1.62
N LEU A 346 -17.43 0.05 -1.50
CA LEU A 346 -17.28 0.90 -0.31
C LEU A 346 -18.28 2.06 -0.35
N ASN A 347 -18.68 2.56 0.81
CA ASN A 347 -19.58 3.71 0.95
C ASN A 347 -18.92 4.85 1.74
N ASN A 348 -19.50 6.05 1.68
CA ASN A 348 -19.19 7.15 2.61
C ASN A 348 -20.41 7.41 3.54
N PRO A 349 -20.56 6.63 4.62
CA PRO A 349 -21.80 6.62 5.40
C PRO A 349 -21.93 7.83 6.32
N ALA A 350 -23.17 8.29 6.57
CA ALA A 350 -23.44 9.42 7.46
C ALA A 350 -23.18 9.16 8.97
N LYS A 351 -22.84 7.93 9.34
CA LYS A 351 -22.42 7.48 10.68
C LYS A 351 -21.41 6.33 10.52
N PRO A 352 -20.44 6.15 11.43
CA PRO A 352 -19.52 4.99 11.40
C PRO A 352 -20.27 3.66 11.24
N GLN A 353 -19.93 2.89 10.21
CA GLN A 353 -20.45 1.53 9.97
C GLN A 353 -19.35 0.50 10.18
N PHE A 354 -19.71 -0.66 10.72
CA PHE A 354 -18.82 -1.80 10.88
C PHE A 354 -19.48 -3.03 10.25
N SER A 355 -18.77 -3.70 9.34
CA SER A 355 -19.20 -4.92 8.68
C SER A 355 -18.21 -6.05 9.00
N ALA A 356 -18.72 -7.20 9.43
CA ALA A 356 -17.94 -8.37 9.82
C ALA A 356 -18.21 -9.55 8.87
N PHE A 357 -17.20 -9.95 8.11
CA PHE A 357 -17.29 -11.07 7.17
C PHE A 357 -16.59 -12.30 7.74
N ALA A 358 -17.32 -13.04 8.59
CA ALA A 358 -16.81 -14.24 9.25
C ALA A 358 -16.31 -15.31 8.24
N ASP A 359 -15.14 -15.88 8.49
CA ASP A 359 -14.52 -16.88 7.62
C ASP A 359 -13.58 -17.82 8.39
N THR A 360 -12.94 -18.75 7.69
CA THR A 360 -11.89 -19.62 8.24
C THR A 360 -10.82 -19.85 7.19
N ASP A 361 -9.58 -19.48 7.50
CA ASP A 361 -8.44 -19.50 6.56
C ASP A 361 -8.76 -18.82 5.19
N PRO A 362 -9.02 -17.49 5.17
CA PRO A 362 -9.29 -16.77 3.93
C PRO A 362 -8.12 -16.88 2.95
N LYS A 363 -8.44 -17.07 1.65
CA LYS A 363 -7.43 -17.22 0.58
C LYS A 363 -6.87 -15.87 0.13
N GLY A 364 -7.59 -14.80 0.41
CA GLY A 364 -7.10 -13.43 0.35
C GLY A 364 -8.22 -12.41 0.43
N PHE A 365 -7.86 -11.15 0.63
CA PHE A 365 -8.77 -10.02 0.54
C PHE A 365 -8.00 -8.75 0.20
N GLY A 366 -8.69 -7.66 -0.14
CA GLY A 366 -8.00 -6.43 -0.49
C GLY A 366 -8.92 -5.24 -0.70
N LEU A 367 -8.36 -4.04 -0.46
CA LEU A 367 -8.94 -2.79 -0.91
C LEU A 367 -8.47 -2.57 -2.35
N VAL A 368 -9.44 -2.56 -3.27
CA VAL A 368 -9.20 -2.64 -4.71
C VAL A 368 -9.69 -1.38 -5.39
N GLN A 369 -8.82 -0.82 -6.24
CA GLN A 369 -9.16 0.18 -7.23
C GLN A 369 -9.40 -0.53 -8.56
N SER A 370 -10.66 -0.69 -8.97
CA SER A 370 -11.03 -1.45 -10.18
C SER A 370 -11.09 -0.59 -11.44
N ASP A 371 -11.14 0.74 -11.28
CA ASP A 371 -11.25 1.72 -12.35
C ASP A 371 -10.02 2.64 -12.34
N HIS A 372 -9.18 2.51 -13.38
CA HIS A 372 -7.99 3.35 -13.59
C HIS A 372 -8.16 4.38 -14.71
N GLU A 373 -9.34 4.47 -15.32
CA GLU A 373 -9.57 5.37 -16.44
C GLU A 373 -9.59 6.82 -15.98
N PHE A 374 -8.69 7.66 -16.51
CA PHE A 374 -8.67 9.10 -16.19
C PHE A 374 -10.04 9.76 -16.41
N SER A 375 -10.79 9.28 -17.42
CA SER A 375 -12.12 9.78 -17.75
C SER A 375 -13.14 9.70 -16.59
N SER A 376 -12.96 8.75 -15.68
CA SER A 376 -13.80 8.52 -14.49
C SER A 376 -13.54 9.48 -13.32
N TYR A 377 -12.40 10.19 -13.31
CA TYR A 377 -11.97 11.03 -12.18
C TYR A 377 -11.68 12.48 -12.56
N GLN A 378 -11.16 12.73 -13.77
CA GLN A 378 -10.79 14.07 -14.29
C GLN A 378 -9.79 14.84 -13.41
N ASP A 379 -9.11 14.18 -12.47
CA ASP A 379 -8.15 14.78 -11.55
C ASP A 379 -6.73 14.76 -12.12
N THR A 380 -6.12 15.95 -12.23
CA THR A 380 -4.78 16.18 -12.80
C THR A 380 -3.72 16.55 -11.75
N VAL A 381 -4.05 16.49 -10.46
CA VAL A 381 -3.21 16.97 -9.34
C VAL A 381 -2.81 15.81 -8.43
N VAL A 382 -3.78 14.99 -8.01
CA VAL A 382 -3.66 13.87 -7.06
C VAL A 382 -3.84 12.51 -7.75
N TRP A 383 -4.38 12.48 -8.97
CA TRP A 383 -4.44 11.32 -9.87
C TRP A 383 -5.03 10.04 -9.24
N TYR A 384 -6.24 10.12 -8.69
CA TYR A 384 -6.98 8.97 -8.13
C TYR A 384 -6.99 7.72 -9.03
N SER A 385 -7.09 7.91 -10.35
CA SER A 385 -7.07 6.83 -11.35
C SER A 385 -5.73 6.06 -11.44
N ARG A 386 -4.67 6.54 -10.77
CA ARG A 386 -3.35 5.90 -10.70
C ARG A 386 -3.05 5.24 -9.35
N ARG A 387 -3.93 5.37 -8.37
CA ARG A 387 -3.71 4.81 -7.02
C ARG A 387 -3.82 3.27 -7.07
N PRO A 388 -2.92 2.53 -6.41
CA PRO A 388 -2.87 1.06 -6.50
C PRO A 388 -3.97 0.39 -5.69
N SER A 389 -4.33 -0.82 -6.10
CA SER A 389 -4.97 -1.81 -5.22
C SER A 389 -3.95 -2.39 -4.23
N LEU A 390 -4.45 -2.90 -3.11
CA LEU A 390 -3.69 -3.72 -2.18
C LEU A 390 -4.42 -5.02 -1.87
N TRP A 391 -3.78 -6.14 -2.18
CA TRP A 391 -4.28 -7.49 -1.91
C TRP A 391 -3.39 -8.19 -0.87
N VAL A 392 -4.00 -8.87 0.11
CA VAL A 392 -3.34 -9.79 1.03
C VAL A 392 -3.59 -11.26 0.66
N GLU A 393 -2.53 -12.05 0.66
CA GLU A 393 -2.53 -13.52 0.55
C GLU A 393 -1.95 -14.10 1.84
N PRO A 394 -2.76 -14.69 2.74
CA PRO A 394 -2.25 -15.44 3.89
C PRO A 394 -1.39 -16.64 3.45
N ILE A 395 -0.21 -16.79 4.06
CA ILE A 395 0.71 -17.93 3.82
C ILE A 395 0.91 -18.82 5.04
N THR A 396 0.31 -18.47 6.18
CA THR A 396 0.07 -19.36 7.32
C THR A 396 -1.43 -19.60 7.48
N ALA A 397 -1.82 -20.66 8.21
CA ALA A 397 -3.19 -20.78 8.68
C ALA A 397 -3.50 -19.62 9.65
N TRP A 398 -4.64 -18.97 9.46
CA TRP A 398 -5.13 -17.84 10.25
C TRP A 398 -6.30 -18.24 11.16
N GLY A 399 -6.89 -19.42 10.93
CA GLY A 399 -7.94 -20.02 11.76
C GLY A 399 -9.31 -19.38 11.55
N GLU A 400 -10.18 -19.51 12.55
CA GLU A 400 -11.50 -18.87 12.57
C GLU A 400 -11.38 -17.37 12.93
N GLY A 401 -12.12 -16.52 12.22
CA GLY A 401 -12.12 -15.08 12.42
C GLY A 401 -13.09 -14.38 11.47
N GLU A 402 -12.83 -13.11 11.20
CA GLU A 402 -13.58 -12.29 10.26
C GLU A 402 -12.67 -11.32 9.51
N VAL A 403 -13.01 -11.01 8.26
CA VAL A 403 -12.54 -9.77 7.63
C VAL A 403 -13.46 -8.66 8.15
N SER A 404 -12.91 -7.76 8.95
CA SER A 404 -13.60 -6.59 9.50
C SER A 404 -13.40 -5.40 8.58
N LEU A 405 -14.48 -4.67 8.28
CA LEU A 405 -14.51 -3.42 7.51
C LEU A 405 -15.15 -2.32 8.36
N LEU A 406 -14.43 -1.20 8.54
CA LEU A 406 -14.90 0.01 9.18
C LEU A 406 -14.98 1.13 8.13
N GLU A 407 -16.17 1.70 7.96
CA GLU A 407 -16.44 2.83 7.06
C GLU A 407 -16.83 4.05 7.90
N LEU A 408 -16.01 5.10 7.85
CA LEU A 408 -16.19 6.34 8.61
C LEU A 408 -16.79 7.45 7.72
N PRO A 409 -17.60 8.37 8.29
CA PRO A 409 -18.06 9.55 7.56
C PRO A 409 -16.88 10.47 7.22
N THR A 410 -16.78 10.94 5.98
CA THR A 410 -15.87 12.02 5.61
C THR A 410 -16.52 13.05 4.69
N THR A 411 -16.04 14.29 4.78
CA THR A 411 -16.39 15.40 3.87
C THR A 411 -15.24 15.77 2.93
N GLY A 412 -14.16 15.00 2.90
CA GLY A 412 -12.96 15.32 2.11
C GLY A 412 -11.96 14.17 2.01
N GLU A 413 -11.01 14.34 1.09
CA GLU A 413 -9.93 13.42 0.71
C GLU A 413 -8.77 13.35 1.72
N THR A 414 -8.58 14.41 2.53
CA THR A 414 -7.43 14.56 3.44
C THR A 414 -7.39 13.58 4.61
N MET A 415 -8.43 12.77 4.83
CA MET A 415 -8.49 11.75 5.87
C MET A 415 -8.94 10.40 5.29
N ASP A 416 -8.10 9.39 5.44
CA ASP A 416 -8.45 7.99 5.14
C ASP A 416 -9.63 7.56 6.05
N ASN A 417 -10.78 7.19 5.45
CA ASN A 417 -12.03 6.88 6.15
C ASN A 417 -12.45 5.41 6.04
N ILE A 418 -11.69 4.58 5.33
CA ILE A 418 -11.94 3.14 5.17
C ILE A 418 -10.82 2.37 5.87
N VAL A 419 -11.16 1.41 6.74
CA VAL A 419 -10.19 0.53 7.40
C VAL A 419 -10.64 -0.92 7.24
N VAL A 420 -9.72 -1.81 6.85
CA VAL A 420 -9.98 -3.26 6.72
C VAL A 420 -8.88 -4.05 7.41
N PHE A 421 -9.23 -5.11 8.14
CA PHE A 421 -8.26 -6.04 8.75
C PHE A 421 -8.89 -7.42 8.96
N TRP A 422 -8.06 -8.44 9.21
CA TRP A 422 -8.52 -9.70 9.76
C TRP A 422 -8.56 -9.63 11.29
N THR A 423 -9.72 -9.94 11.89
CA THR A 423 -9.87 -10.10 13.34
C THR A 423 -9.95 -11.60 13.67
N PRO A 424 -8.99 -12.16 14.44
CA PRO A 424 -9.11 -13.52 14.97
C PRO A 424 -10.32 -13.66 15.90
N LYS A 425 -11.06 -14.78 15.81
CA LYS A 425 -12.28 -15.01 16.59
C LYS A 425 -12.04 -15.10 18.11
N THR A 426 -10.86 -15.51 18.52
CA THR A 426 -10.48 -15.67 19.94
C THR A 426 -9.96 -14.35 20.50
N PRO A 427 -10.58 -13.76 21.54
CA PRO A 427 -10.08 -12.54 22.17
C PRO A 427 -8.71 -12.75 22.82
N VAL A 428 -7.78 -11.83 22.56
CA VAL A 428 -6.36 -11.96 22.90
C VAL A 428 -6.09 -11.56 24.36
N LYS A 429 -5.26 -12.35 25.06
CA LYS A 429 -4.95 -12.22 26.48
C LYS A 429 -3.51 -11.79 26.74
N ALA A 430 -3.30 -11.10 27.85
CA ALA A 430 -1.98 -10.70 28.30
C ALA A 430 -1.03 -11.91 28.40
N GLY A 431 0.08 -11.88 27.66
CA GLY A 431 1.05 -12.98 27.57
C GLY A 431 0.90 -13.89 26.35
N ASP A 432 -0.17 -13.77 25.55
CA ASP A 432 -0.32 -14.53 24.31
C ASP A 432 0.77 -14.17 23.29
N SER A 433 1.25 -15.19 22.56
CA SER A 433 2.11 -15.03 21.38
C SER A 433 1.39 -15.56 20.16
N MET A 434 1.37 -14.78 19.08
CA MET A 434 0.72 -15.09 17.82
C MET A 434 1.72 -14.95 16.67
N ASN A 435 1.53 -15.74 15.60
CA ASN A 435 2.30 -15.63 14.37
C ASN A 435 1.34 -15.55 13.18
N TYR A 436 1.60 -14.60 12.27
CA TYR A 436 0.85 -14.43 11.03
C TYR A 436 1.82 -14.19 9.88
N GLY A 437 1.90 -15.14 8.95
CA GLY A 437 2.59 -14.99 7.68
C GLY A 437 1.62 -14.60 6.57
N TYR A 438 1.96 -13.59 5.78
CA TYR A 438 1.18 -13.14 4.62
C TYR A 438 2.02 -12.41 3.58
N LYS A 439 1.50 -12.30 2.35
CA LYS A 439 2.03 -11.41 1.32
C LYS A 439 1.09 -10.24 1.08
N LEU A 440 1.65 -9.08 0.81
CA LEU A 440 0.96 -7.88 0.31
C LEU A 440 1.40 -7.60 -1.12
N PHE A 441 0.42 -7.40 -2.01
CA PHE A 441 0.65 -7.05 -3.41
C PHE A 441 0.12 -5.63 -3.67
N TRP A 442 1.03 -4.72 -3.98
CA TRP A 442 0.76 -3.33 -4.34
C TRP A 442 0.83 -3.22 -5.86
N SER A 443 -0.33 -3.29 -6.50
CA SER A 443 -0.49 -3.49 -7.94
C SER A 443 -1.73 -2.73 -8.44
N PRO A 444 -1.90 -2.48 -9.75
CA PRO A 444 -3.09 -1.76 -10.22
C PRO A 444 -4.35 -2.56 -9.89
N LEU A 445 -4.36 -3.84 -10.30
CA LEU A 445 -5.35 -4.85 -9.93
C LEU A 445 -4.67 -6.00 -9.17
N PRO A 446 -5.38 -6.73 -8.29
CA PRO A 446 -4.84 -7.89 -7.57
C PRO A 446 -4.18 -8.96 -8.49
N PRO A 447 -3.18 -9.71 -7.98
CA PRO A 447 -2.48 -10.74 -8.75
C PRO A 447 -3.33 -12.00 -9.03
N VAL A 448 -4.46 -12.14 -8.31
CA VAL A 448 -5.42 -13.23 -8.41
C VAL A 448 -6.82 -12.65 -8.61
N SER A 449 -7.62 -13.31 -9.43
CA SER A 449 -9.01 -12.93 -9.69
C SER A 449 -9.90 -14.18 -9.79
N THR A 450 -11.21 -13.97 -9.67
CA THR A 450 -12.19 -15.05 -9.82
C THR A 450 -12.25 -15.58 -11.25
N PRO A 451 -12.42 -16.90 -11.45
CA PRO A 451 -12.77 -17.46 -12.76
C PRO A 451 -14.23 -17.19 -13.17
N LEU A 452 -15.02 -16.56 -12.29
CA LEU A 452 -16.41 -16.15 -12.52
C LEU A 452 -16.46 -14.73 -13.13
N ALA A 453 -17.65 -14.22 -13.36
CA ALA A 453 -17.86 -12.82 -13.71
C ALA A 453 -17.66 -11.92 -12.50
N GLN A 454 -17.09 -10.74 -12.73
CA GLN A 454 -16.85 -9.72 -11.71
C GLN A 454 -17.86 -8.59 -11.82
N VAL A 455 -18.12 -7.91 -10.70
CA VAL A 455 -18.89 -6.66 -10.67
C VAL A 455 -18.08 -5.60 -11.39
N HIS A 456 -18.47 -5.24 -12.60
CA HIS A 456 -17.84 -4.15 -13.34
C HIS A 456 -18.14 -2.80 -12.68
N ALA A 457 -19.42 -2.53 -12.39
CA ALA A 457 -19.84 -1.27 -11.77
C ALA A 457 -21.17 -1.40 -11.02
N THR A 458 -21.33 -0.65 -9.93
CA THR A 458 -22.60 -0.51 -9.19
C THR A 458 -23.14 0.91 -9.41
N ARG A 459 -24.45 1.05 -9.67
CA ARG A 459 -25.14 2.34 -9.79
C ARG A 459 -26.46 2.30 -9.01
N SER A 460 -26.85 3.41 -8.37
CA SER A 460 -28.16 3.53 -7.73
C SER A 460 -28.88 4.84 -8.10
N GLY A 461 -30.21 4.80 -8.16
CA GLY A 461 -31.03 5.88 -8.73
C GLY A 461 -32.47 5.89 -8.21
N MET A 462 -33.34 6.67 -8.86
CA MET A 462 -34.78 6.68 -8.56
C MET A 462 -35.44 5.46 -9.23
N GLY A 463 -36.20 4.66 -8.47
CA GLY A 463 -36.92 3.48 -8.95
C GLY A 463 -38.38 3.75 -9.28
N GLY A 464 -39.15 2.69 -9.54
CA GLY A 464 -40.57 2.70 -9.85
C GLY A 464 -40.91 3.08 -11.30
N PHE A 465 -39.92 3.43 -12.12
CA PHE A 465 -40.10 3.77 -13.54
C PHE A 465 -39.95 2.54 -14.45
N LEU A 466 -40.59 2.54 -15.61
CA LEU A 466 -40.29 1.55 -16.65
C LEU A 466 -38.81 1.64 -17.08
N GLU A 467 -38.27 0.53 -17.57
CA GLU A 467 -36.93 0.49 -18.16
C GLU A 467 -36.88 1.42 -19.40
N GLY A 468 -35.73 2.06 -19.66
CA GLY A 468 -35.60 3.13 -20.64
C GLY A 468 -36.28 4.49 -20.35
N TRP A 469 -37.18 4.62 -19.35
CA TRP A 469 -37.85 5.89 -19.06
C TRP A 469 -37.01 6.81 -18.15
N ALA A 470 -36.78 8.05 -18.61
CA ALA A 470 -36.17 9.10 -17.80
C ALA A 470 -37.20 9.72 -16.84
N PRO A 471 -36.90 9.84 -15.53
CA PRO A 471 -37.75 10.57 -14.59
C PRO A 471 -37.91 12.05 -14.95
N GLY A 472 -39.13 12.57 -14.91
CA GLY A 472 -39.42 13.97 -15.21
C GLY A 472 -40.88 14.37 -14.96
N GLU A 473 -41.83 13.76 -15.68
CA GLU A 473 -43.23 14.23 -15.71
C GLU A 473 -44.24 13.25 -15.10
N HIS A 474 -43.89 11.97 -14.94
CA HIS A 474 -44.80 10.91 -14.48
C HIS A 474 -44.18 10.12 -13.32
N TYR A 475 -44.30 10.67 -12.12
CA TYR A 475 -43.75 10.06 -10.91
C TYR A 475 -44.62 8.91 -10.36
N PRO A 476 -44.02 7.76 -10.00
CA PRO A 476 -44.75 6.66 -9.35
C PRO A 476 -45.36 7.07 -8.01
N LYS A 477 -46.48 6.45 -7.63
CA LYS A 477 -47.13 6.71 -6.33
C LYS A 477 -46.33 6.17 -5.14
N THR A 478 -45.55 5.11 -5.36
CA THR A 478 -44.69 4.48 -4.36
C THR A 478 -43.25 4.88 -4.64
N TRP A 479 -42.55 5.36 -3.61
CA TRP A 479 -41.11 5.65 -3.70
C TRP A 479 -40.29 4.36 -3.71
N ALA A 480 -39.29 4.28 -4.59
CA ALA A 480 -38.36 3.15 -4.69
C ALA A 480 -36.94 3.61 -5.02
N ARG A 481 -35.95 2.78 -4.68
CA ARG A 481 -34.53 2.96 -5.06
C ARG A 481 -34.16 1.94 -6.14
N ARG A 482 -33.78 2.41 -7.33
CA ARG A 482 -33.25 1.54 -8.38
C ARG A 482 -31.80 1.21 -8.11
N PHE A 483 -31.43 -0.06 -8.31
CA PHE A 483 -30.07 -0.53 -8.42
C PHE A 483 -29.79 -1.03 -9.82
N ALA A 484 -28.56 -0.86 -10.28
CA ALA A 484 -28.06 -1.39 -11.53
C ALA A 484 -26.62 -1.87 -11.32
N VAL A 485 -26.42 -3.19 -11.42
CA VAL A 485 -25.11 -3.83 -11.22
C VAL A 485 -24.69 -4.48 -12.53
N ASP A 486 -23.54 -4.06 -13.02
CA ASP A 486 -22.94 -4.59 -14.25
C ASP A 486 -22.00 -5.74 -13.89
N PHE A 487 -22.06 -6.84 -14.65
CA PHE A 487 -21.17 -7.98 -14.55
C PHE A 487 -20.46 -8.24 -15.88
N ASN A 488 -19.14 -8.44 -15.86
CA ASN A 488 -18.35 -8.86 -17.04
C ASN A 488 -17.30 -9.92 -16.66
N GLY A 489 -16.56 -10.45 -17.63
CA GLY A 489 -15.65 -11.58 -17.40
C GLY A 489 -16.39 -12.93 -17.29
N GLY A 490 -15.81 -13.91 -16.61
CA GLY A 490 -16.43 -15.24 -16.36
C GLY A 490 -16.76 -16.11 -17.57
N GLY A 491 -16.55 -15.63 -18.80
CA GLY A 491 -17.11 -16.21 -20.00
C GLY A 491 -18.58 -15.84 -20.29
N LEU A 492 -19.10 -14.77 -19.66
CA LEU A 492 -20.42 -14.20 -19.99
C LEU A 492 -20.53 -13.86 -21.48
N ASP A 493 -19.44 -13.39 -22.06
CA ASP A 493 -19.26 -13.06 -23.48
C ASP A 493 -19.38 -14.26 -24.44
N ARG A 494 -19.40 -15.48 -23.90
CA ARG A 494 -19.39 -16.76 -24.63
C ARG A 494 -20.50 -17.71 -24.16
N LEU A 495 -21.51 -17.21 -23.46
CA LEU A 495 -22.72 -17.98 -23.18
C LEU A 495 -23.49 -18.25 -24.49
N PRO A 496 -24.06 -19.46 -24.67
CA PRO A 496 -24.94 -19.74 -25.81
C PRO A 496 -26.12 -18.75 -25.90
N GLU A 497 -26.54 -18.43 -27.12
CA GLU A 497 -27.75 -17.64 -27.36
C GLU A 497 -28.97 -18.31 -26.70
N GLY A 498 -29.82 -17.51 -26.04
CA GLY A 498 -30.95 -18.02 -25.27
C GLY A 498 -30.60 -18.58 -23.87
N THR A 499 -29.34 -18.49 -23.41
CA THR A 499 -28.99 -18.86 -22.01
C THR A 499 -29.78 -18.00 -21.02
N VAL A 500 -30.58 -18.65 -20.17
CA VAL A 500 -31.35 -17.97 -19.11
C VAL A 500 -30.41 -17.63 -17.94
N ILE A 501 -30.19 -16.34 -17.73
CA ILE A 501 -29.50 -15.82 -16.55
C ILE A 501 -30.55 -15.51 -15.48
N GLU A 502 -30.25 -15.86 -14.23
CA GLU A 502 -31.11 -15.64 -13.06
C GLU A 502 -30.33 -14.86 -11.98
N PRO A 503 -30.79 -13.65 -11.59
CA PRO A 503 -30.21 -12.88 -10.49
C PRO A 503 -30.80 -13.34 -9.15
N ILE A 504 -29.95 -13.85 -8.26
CA ILE A 504 -30.35 -14.27 -6.92
C ILE A 504 -30.07 -13.14 -5.94
N VAL A 505 -31.10 -12.33 -5.66
CA VAL A 505 -31.03 -11.20 -4.73
C VAL A 505 -31.69 -11.53 -3.39
N THR A 506 -31.02 -11.17 -2.29
CA THR A 506 -31.56 -11.19 -0.94
C THR A 506 -31.30 -9.85 -0.25
N VAL A 507 -32.24 -9.39 0.58
CA VAL A 507 -32.17 -8.14 1.34
C VAL A 507 -32.62 -8.37 2.79
N THR A 508 -32.10 -7.59 3.75
CA THR A 508 -32.47 -7.74 5.18
C THR A 508 -33.85 -7.18 5.53
N HIS A 509 -34.31 -6.13 4.84
CA HIS A 509 -35.66 -5.56 4.94
C HIS A 509 -36.05 -4.83 3.65
N GLY A 510 -37.33 -4.49 3.51
CA GLY A 510 -37.91 -4.05 2.25
C GLY A 510 -38.09 -5.19 1.25
N LYS A 511 -38.48 -4.84 0.02
CA LYS A 511 -38.79 -5.80 -1.06
C LYS A 511 -38.02 -5.45 -2.32
N VAL A 512 -37.59 -6.46 -3.06
CA VAL A 512 -36.97 -6.30 -4.38
C VAL A 512 -37.94 -6.73 -5.48
N GLN A 513 -38.07 -5.91 -6.51
CA GLN A 513 -38.99 -6.09 -7.64
C GLN A 513 -38.44 -5.46 -8.92
N ASP A 514 -39.23 -5.46 -10.00
CA ASP A 514 -38.93 -4.78 -11.27
C ASP A 514 -37.56 -5.17 -11.87
N PHE A 515 -37.27 -6.47 -11.82
CA PHE A 515 -36.03 -7.07 -12.31
C PHE A 515 -35.93 -7.01 -13.84
N ASN A 516 -34.79 -6.51 -14.35
CA ASN A 516 -34.44 -6.61 -15.77
C ASN A 516 -33.00 -7.11 -15.92
N ILE A 517 -32.73 -7.82 -17.01
CA ILE A 517 -31.38 -8.31 -17.36
C ILE A 517 -31.07 -7.82 -18.78
N LEU A 518 -30.09 -6.93 -18.89
CA LEU A 518 -29.77 -6.22 -20.13
C LEU A 518 -28.37 -6.63 -20.61
N VAL A 519 -28.24 -7.00 -21.89
CA VAL A 519 -26.92 -7.21 -22.50
C VAL A 519 -26.22 -5.87 -22.65
N LEU A 520 -24.94 -5.79 -22.25
CA LEU A 520 -24.09 -4.61 -22.44
C LEU A 520 -22.89 -4.97 -23.34
N PRO A 521 -22.97 -4.74 -24.67
CA PRO A 521 -21.91 -5.09 -25.61
C PRO A 521 -20.56 -4.44 -25.28
N ASP A 522 -20.57 -3.16 -24.89
CA ASP A 522 -19.35 -2.36 -24.66
C ASP A 522 -18.45 -2.93 -23.56
N ILE A 523 -19.04 -3.57 -22.53
CA ILE A 523 -18.31 -4.23 -21.45
C ILE A 523 -18.25 -5.77 -21.62
N LYS A 524 -18.82 -6.30 -22.70
CA LYS A 524 -19.02 -7.74 -22.99
C LYS A 524 -19.65 -8.49 -21.80
N GLY A 525 -20.77 -7.95 -21.31
CA GLY A 525 -21.37 -8.39 -20.06
C GLY A 525 -22.87 -8.15 -19.97
N TYR A 526 -23.40 -8.22 -18.76
CA TYR A 526 -24.81 -8.05 -18.46
C TYR A 526 -25.02 -7.05 -17.32
N ARG A 527 -26.07 -6.25 -17.40
CA ARG A 527 -26.58 -5.45 -16.29
C ARG A 527 -27.82 -6.12 -15.70
N VAL A 528 -27.80 -6.37 -14.40
CA VAL A 528 -29.01 -6.62 -13.63
C VAL A 528 -29.51 -5.28 -13.09
N THR A 529 -30.78 -4.95 -13.35
CA THR A 529 -31.48 -3.90 -12.59
C THR A 529 -32.57 -4.51 -11.72
N PHE A 530 -32.84 -3.86 -10.59
CA PHE A 530 -33.99 -4.14 -9.73
C PHE A 530 -34.31 -2.89 -8.91
N ASP A 531 -35.55 -2.79 -8.41
CA ASP A 531 -35.97 -1.75 -7.48
C ASP A 531 -36.12 -2.32 -6.07
N TRP A 532 -35.53 -1.62 -5.09
CA TRP A 532 -35.84 -1.80 -3.68
C TRP A 532 -36.98 -0.87 -3.27
N VAL A 533 -38.01 -1.44 -2.66
CA VAL A 533 -39.18 -0.75 -2.12
C VAL A 533 -39.21 -0.93 -0.60
N PRO A 534 -39.33 0.15 0.20
CA PRO A 534 -39.46 0.05 1.64
C PRO A 534 -40.76 -0.66 2.04
N ASP A 535 -40.69 -1.56 3.02
CA ASP A 535 -41.85 -2.21 3.65
C ASP A 535 -42.27 -1.57 4.98
N SER A 536 -41.44 -0.67 5.50
CA SER A 536 -41.50 -0.08 6.83
C SER A 536 -40.78 1.27 6.86
N ASP A 537 -41.05 2.08 7.89
CA ASP A 537 -40.40 3.39 8.10
C ASP A 537 -38.94 3.29 8.61
N SER A 538 -38.39 2.08 8.73
CA SER A 538 -37.01 1.82 9.19
C SER A 538 -35.97 2.59 8.37
N VAL A 539 -35.01 3.21 9.06
CA VAL A 539 -33.83 3.87 8.45
C VAL A 539 -32.53 3.10 8.70
N GLU A 540 -32.63 1.89 9.24
CA GLU A 540 -31.48 1.01 9.43
C GLU A 540 -30.91 0.56 8.08
N PRO A 541 -29.60 0.25 7.98
CA PRO A 541 -28.99 -0.21 6.74
C PRO A 541 -29.70 -1.45 6.16
N VAL A 542 -29.83 -1.49 4.84
CA VAL A 542 -30.28 -2.66 4.10
C VAL A 542 -29.03 -3.38 3.59
N GLU A 543 -28.75 -4.57 4.11
CA GLU A 543 -27.72 -5.43 3.52
C GLU A 543 -28.33 -6.11 2.30
N MET A 544 -27.73 -5.91 1.14
CA MET A 544 -28.12 -6.53 -0.12
C MET A 544 -27.03 -7.52 -0.56
N ARG A 545 -27.42 -8.74 -0.92
CA ARG A 545 -26.52 -9.76 -1.50
C ARG A 545 -27.08 -10.24 -2.83
N MET A 546 -26.27 -10.20 -3.88
CA MET A 546 -26.62 -10.67 -5.23
C MET A 546 -25.50 -11.50 -5.87
N PHE A 547 -25.87 -12.51 -6.63
CA PHE A 547 -25.04 -13.12 -7.68
C PHE A 547 -25.93 -13.53 -8.86
N ILE A 548 -25.34 -13.73 -10.04
CA ILE A 548 -26.05 -14.31 -11.20
C ILE A 548 -25.69 -15.78 -11.38
N ARG A 549 -26.66 -16.58 -11.86
CA ARG A 549 -26.49 -18.01 -12.18
C ARG A 549 -27.21 -18.39 -13.49
N THR A 550 -26.97 -19.60 -13.98
CA THR A 550 -27.76 -20.28 -15.02
C THR A 550 -28.02 -21.72 -14.59
N GLY A 551 -29.28 -22.06 -14.28
CA GLY A 551 -29.59 -23.29 -13.53
C GLY A 551 -28.79 -23.35 -12.23
N ASP A 552 -28.19 -24.51 -11.93
CA ASP A 552 -27.36 -24.69 -10.73
C ASP A 552 -25.96 -24.07 -10.81
N ARG A 553 -25.55 -23.51 -11.97
CA ARG A 553 -24.21 -22.93 -12.16
C ARG A 553 -24.19 -21.44 -11.82
N THR A 554 -23.54 -21.09 -10.70
CA THR A 554 -23.09 -19.71 -10.42
C THR A 554 -22.23 -19.16 -11.57
N LEU A 555 -22.52 -17.92 -11.98
CA LEU A 555 -21.84 -17.23 -13.07
C LEU A 555 -20.97 -16.05 -12.60
N SER A 556 -21.26 -15.44 -11.45
CA SER A 556 -20.51 -14.29 -10.92
C SER A 556 -19.95 -14.50 -9.51
N GLU A 557 -19.01 -13.65 -9.11
CA GLU A 557 -18.78 -13.33 -7.70
C GLU A 557 -20.06 -12.78 -7.03
N THR A 558 -20.08 -12.83 -5.70
CA THR A 558 -21.15 -12.27 -4.89
C THR A 558 -20.96 -10.76 -4.74
N TRP A 559 -21.87 -9.96 -5.28
CA TRP A 559 -22.04 -8.56 -4.91
C TRP A 559 -22.67 -8.48 -3.52
N MET A 560 -22.03 -7.80 -2.58
CA MET A 560 -22.60 -7.43 -1.28
C MET A 560 -22.59 -5.92 -1.15
N TYR A 561 -23.73 -5.31 -0.84
CA TYR A 561 -23.84 -3.86 -0.76
C TYR A 561 -24.72 -3.43 0.40
N GLN A 562 -24.18 -2.57 1.25
CA GLN A 562 -24.91 -1.92 2.33
C GLN A 562 -25.54 -0.65 1.79
N TYR A 563 -26.87 -0.55 1.82
CA TYR A 563 -27.62 0.61 1.38
C TYR A 563 -28.26 1.36 2.56
N PHE A 564 -28.13 2.69 2.58
CA PHE A 564 -28.74 3.55 3.60
C PHE A 564 -30.06 4.16 3.10
N PRO A 565 -31.22 3.63 3.51
CA PRO A 565 -32.51 4.18 3.07
C PRO A 565 -32.76 5.56 3.70
N PRO A 566 -33.23 6.56 2.94
CA PRO A 566 -33.55 7.87 3.49
C PRO A 566 -34.72 7.79 4.47
N ALA A 567 -34.84 8.79 5.34
CA ALA A 567 -35.97 8.92 6.26
C ALA A 567 -37.32 9.02 5.51
N PRO A 568 -38.44 8.53 6.08
CA PRO A 568 -39.74 8.45 5.38
C PRO A 568 -40.26 9.77 4.80
N ASP A 569 -40.01 10.89 5.48
CA ASP A 569 -40.34 12.24 5.00
C ASP A 569 -39.65 12.60 3.67
N ARG A 570 -38.48 11.99 3.41
CA ARG A 570 -37.66 12.15 2.19
C ARG A 570 -37.88 11.04 1.15
N ARG A 571 -38.74 10.05 1.41
CA ARG A 571 -39.12 8.99 0.45
C ARG A 571 -40.19 9.51 -0.52
N LYS A 572 -39.80 10.53 -1.28
CA LYS A 572 -40.63 11.22 -2.27
C LYS A 572 -39.80 11.44 -3.53
N TYR A 573 -40.47 11.52 -4.67
CA TYR A 573 -39.85 12.06 -5.88
C TYR A 573 -39.89 13.62 -5.83
N PRO A 574 -39.10 14.32 -6.66
CA PRO A 574 -39.07 15.78 -6.68
C PRO A 574 -40.40 16.45 -7.01
#